data_AF-A0AA36IVB5-F1
#
_entry.id   AF-A0AA36IVB5-F1
#
_cell.length_a   1.000
_cell.length_b   1.000
_cell.length_c   1.000
_cell.angle_alpha   90.00
_cell.angle_beta   90.00
_cell.angle_gamma   90.00
#
_symmetry.space_group_name_H-M   'P 1'
#
loop_
_entity.id
_entity.type
_entity.pdbx_description
1 polymer ?
#
loop_
_entity_poly.entity_id
_entity_poly.type
_entity_poly.pdbx_seq_one_letter_code
_entity_poly.pdbx_strand_id
1 'polypeptide(L)'
;MARLVLALAASAVAWGASVASVEDVQRARTKKPRDAYRGADQASMSRTLNAHLLASDKTLPCERWTLEELQAFMALVAEQRSEDLQQIYRTTMDRRTLRAESLAAFRAQWQQLNRAVAKHPHLHQPQQEAHCREAVMWWVHHLAEEKRQELRGRNLTVPLLPEGSKKPCAQLNTDPEVAKETQQVCVGVNEANSCDWCHSTQADHDKRRPGTSPPDALKKFTGPDDGNPQKWNRTRRCDQDQMPRCQLCEGVGGMAFGDPNDDIIITPCEVVAKAEDVDPKTVAKPLYPKQFTIKRKDGKQGGYSDTLIGWKTDPFCFGFFPQNDSTKPMCYRSEDALVKYYDIEKEAERADYTIHNGGLFAAFPNITSSILHVQETMWIQNDLWGIKQCICSNPSGNHCTNPPCKAYVQHWDTFAGAQYLGREKIGAEWIQNHGVGKSAKMMELDHFILWAHHVWTDPQSRRLVRAWKPFNGLQLYDPEAWLDKVEDPSVFDSPPEMCKKGHRSVRINCDDDGHYHPKKSENTHILDALLKRALSNGPEGISEFASQLWEATVVV
;
A
#
# COMPACT_ATOMS: atom_id res chain seq x y z
N MET A 1 6.72 -31.54 73.46
CA MET A 1 6.07 -30.67 72.46
C MET A 1 6.81 -29.35 72.40
N ALA A 2 7.52 -29.05 71.32
CA ALA A 2 7.82 -27.68 70.86
C ALA A 2 8.40 -27.81 69.44
N ARG A 3 7.67 -27.29 68.45
CA ARG A 3 8.01 -27.36 67.02
C ARG A 3 9.04 -26.29 66.69
N LEU A 4 10.14 -26.69 66.05
CA LEU A 4 11.10 -25.81 65.39
C LEU A 4 10.55 -25.46 64.00
N VAL A 5 10.25 -24.18 63.75
CA VAL A 5 9.85 -23.69 62.42
C VAL A 5 11.10 -23.13 61.75
N LEU A 6 11.59 -23.81 60.70
CA LEU A 6 12.61 -23.30 59.79
C LEU A 6 11.95 -22.32 58.80
N ALA A 7 12.35 -21.05 58.82
CA ALA A 7 12.01 -20.09 57.79
C ALA A 7 13.01 -20.22 56.62
N LEU A 8 12.54 -20.71 55.47
CA LEU A 8 13.25 -20.65 54.20
C LEU A 8 13.06 -19.25 53.61
N ALA A 9 14.13 -18.45 53.61
CA ALA A 9 14.17 -17.19 52.88
C ALA A 9 14.28 -17.49 51.38
N ALA A 10 13.20 -17.25 50.63
CA ALA A 10 13.23 -17.24 49.18
C ALA A 10 13.88 -15.93 48.71
N SER A 11 15.14 -15.97 48.33
CA SER A 11 15.79 -14.88 47.59
C SER A 11 15.19 -14.83 46.18
N ALA A 12 14.26 -13.91 45.95
CA ALA A 12 13.85 -13.53 44.61
C ALA A 12 15.04 -12.85 43.93
N VAL A 13 15.75 -13.59 43.07
CA VAL A 13 16.71 -13.00 42.14
C VAL A 13 15.88 -12.16 41.17
N ALA A 14 15.91 -10.84 41.35
CA ALA A 14 15.39 -9.93 40.35
C ALA A 14 16.29 -10.06 39.11
N TRP A 15 15.79 -10.73 38.07
CA TRP A 15 16.44 -10.72 36.76
C TRP A 15 16.28 -9.30 36.20
N GLY A 16 17.30 -8.47 36.42
CA GLY A 16 17.38 -7.17 35.75
C GLY A 16 17.32 -7.38 34.25
N ALA A 17 16.42 -6.69 33.56
CA ALA A 17 16.41 -6.68 32.10
C ALA A 17 17.77 -6.17 31.61
N SER A 18 18.49 -6.97 30.81
CA SER A 18 19.79 -6.57 30.27
C SER A 18 19.60 -5.38 29.33
N VAL A 19 20.27 -4.27 29.62
CA VAL A 19 20.20 -3.04 28.83
C VAL A 19 21.02 -3.24 27.55
N ALA A 20 20.48 -2.86 26.40
CA ALA A 20 21.20 -2.99 25.13
C ALA A 20 22.44 -2.07 25.11
N SER A 21 23.60 -2.58 24.65
CA SER A 21 24.80 -1.75 24.50
C SER A 21 24.65 -0.71 23.38
N VAL A 22 25.56 0.25 23.32
CA VAL A 22 25.59 1.25 22.23
C VAL A 22 25.73 0.57 20.87
N GLU A 23 26.56 -0.46 20.78
CA GLU A 23 26.78 -1.27 19.57
C GLU A 23 25.52 -2.07 19.20
N ASP A 24 24.79 -2.60 20.19
CA ASP A 24 23.51 -3.27 19.96
C ASP A 24 22.47 -2.31 19.38
N VAL A 25 22.35 -1.11 19.95
CA VAL A 25 21.44 -0.08 19.45
C VAL A 25 21.86 0.38 18.05
N GLN A 26 23.15 0.55 17.80
CA GLN A 26 23.67 0.92 16.48
C GLN A 26 23.35 -0.17 15.44
N ARG A 27 23.56 -1.44 15.77
CA ARG A 27 23.20 -2.59 14.91
C ARG A 27 21.70 -2.63 14.65
N ALA A 28 20.88 -2.40 15.68
CA ALA A 28 19.43 -2.39 15.55
C ALA A 28 18.93 -1.24 14.66
N ARG A 29 19.53 -0.06 14.72
CA ARG A 29 19.17 1.08 13.86
C ARG A 29 19.72 0.94 12.43
N THR A 30 20.80 0.20 12.24
CA THR A 30 21.45 0.00 10.94
C THR A 30 20.78 -1.12 10.15
N LYS A 31 19.79 -0.77 9.33
CA LYS A 31 19.00 -1.75 8.53
C LYS A 31 19.82 -2.51 7.49
N LYS A 32 20.79 -1.84 6.86
CA LYS A 32 21.72 -2.44 5.88
C LYS A 32 23.11 -2.57 6.51
N PRO A 33 23.61 -3.79 6.71
CA PRO A 33 24.92 -4.04 7.32
C PRO A 33 26.06 -3.66 6.37
N ARG A 34 27.27 -3.51 6.94
CA ARG A 34 28.52 -3.28 6.19
C ARG A 34 28.91 -4.51 5.38
N ASP A 35 29.74 -4.34 4.37
CA ASP A 35 30.13 -5.41 3.42
C ASP A 35 30.78 -6.63 4.09
N ALA A 36 31.47 -6.44 5.23
CA ALA A 36 32.04 -7.54 6.03
C ALA A 36 31.01 -8.53 6.58
N TYR A 37 29.71 -8.22 6.50
CA TYR A 37 28.60 -9.07 6.92
C TYR A 37 27.72 -9.46 5.73
N ARG A 38 28.19 -9.29 4.49
CA ARG A 38 27.40 -9.55 3.28
C ARG A 38 28.00 -10.66 2.42
N GLY A 39 27.18 -11.26 1.58
CA GLY A 39 27.59 -12.23 0.57
C GLY A 39 26.97 -11.95 -0.78
N ALA A 40 27.64 -12.39 -1.85
CA ALA A 40 27.17 -12.21 -3.21
C ALA A 40 25.85 -12.97 -3.44
N ASP A 41 25.77 -14.18 -2.89
CA ASP A 41 24.63 -15.08 -2.92
C ASP A 41 24.33 -15.62 -1.51
N GLN A 42 23.27 -16.42 -1.37
CA GLN A 42 22.88 -16.98 -0.06
C GLN A 42 23.97 -17.86 0.56
N ALA A 43 24.68 -18.64 -0.25
CA ALA A 43 25.71 -19.57 0.22
C ALA A 43 26.93 -18.81 0.78
N SER A 44 27.42 -17.81 0.04
CA SER A 44 28.49 -16.92 0.48
C SER A 44 28.06 -16.05 1.65
N MET A 45 26.81 -15.59 1.69
CA MET A 45 26.26 -14.87 2.84
C MET A 45 26.28 -15.75 4.08
N SER A 46 25.76 -16.98 4.00
CA SER A 46 25.80 -17.94 5.10
C SER A 46 27.24 -18.19 5.57
N ARG A 47 28.19 -18.40 4.64
CA ARG A 47 29.62 -18.55 4.99
C ARG A 47 30.19 -17.32 5.71
N THR A 48 29.92 -16.13 5.19
CA THR A 48 30.38 -14.87 5.81
C THR A 48 29.83 -14.74 7.22
N LEU A 49 28.53 -14.97 7.41
CA LEU A 49 27.87 -14.85 8.72
C LEU A 49 28.28 -15.97 9.69
N ASN A 50 28.43 -17.20 9.19
CA ASN A 50 28.95 -18.33 9.96
C ASN A 50 30.38 -18.09 10.43
N ALA A 51 31.23 -17.43 9.63
CA ALA A 51 32.59 -17.09 10.05
C ALA A 51 32.59 -16.19 11.30
N HIS A 52 31.64 -15.25 11.40
CA HIS A 52 31.47 -14.44 12.62
C HIS A 52 31.02 -15.30 13.81
N LEU A 53 30.02 -16.18 13.62
CA LEU A 53 29.54 -17.09 14.68
C LEU A 53 30.63 -18.06 15.15
N LEU A 54 31.41 -18.63 14.23
CA LEU A 54 32.52 -19.53 14.54
C LEU A 54 33.63 -18.84 15.33
N ALA A 55 33.80 -17.52 15.16
CA ALA A 55 34.77 -16.74 15.90
C ALA A 55 34.31 -16.40 17.33
N SER A 56 33.00 -16.29 17.58
CA SER A 56 32.46 -15.82 18.86
C SER A 56 31.69 -16.85 19.69
N ASP A 57 31.24 -17.93 19.09
CA ASP A 57 30.25 -18.84 19.68
C ASP A 57 30.65 -20.31 19.52
N LYS A 58 30.20 -21.14 20.46
CA LYS A 58 30.19 -22.58 20.25
C LYS A 58 29.06 -22.90 19.29
N THR A 59 29.38 -23.53 18.17
CA THR A 59 28.42 -23.71 17.08
C THR A 59 28.24 -25.17 16.67
N LEU A 60 27.12 -25.44 15.99
CA LEU A 60 26.82 -26.74 15.39
C LEU A 60 26.18 -26.54 14.01
N PRO A 61 26.59 -27.31 12.97
CA PRO A 61 26.01 -27.23 11.63
C PRO A 61 24.48 -27.45 11.64
N CYS A 62 23.75 -26.72 10.79
CA CYS A 62 22.28 -26.73 10.75
C CYS A 62 21.70 -28.13 10.62
N GLU A 63 22.28 -28.96 9.75
CA GLU A 63 21.84 -30.33 9.45
C GLU A 63 21.89 -31.28 10.66
N ARG A 64 22.63 -30.92 11.72
CA ARG A 64 22.74 -31.70 12.95
C ARG A 64 21.69 -31.35 14.00
N TRP A 65 20.87 -30.32 13.77
CA TRP A 65 19.78 -29.94 14.67
C TRP A 65 18.47 -30.57 14.23
N THR A 66 17.65 -31.05 15.17
CA THR A 66 16.25 -31.36 14.86
C THR A 66 15.37 -30.09 14.85
N LEU A 67 14.16 -30.19 14.29
CA LEU A 67 13.19 -29.08 14.34
C LEU A 67 12.86 -28.72 15.79
N GLU A 68 12.70 -29.71 16.65
CA GLU A 68 12.39 -29.53 18.07
C GLU A 68 13.54 -28.84 18.82
N GLU A 69 14.79 -29.21 18.53
CA GLU A 69 15.97 -28.58 19.14
C GLU A 69 16.09 -27.10 18.72
N LEU A 70 15.86 -26.79 17.43
CA LEU A 70 15.85 -25.40 16.94
C LEU A 70 14.73 -24.60 17.59
N GLN A 71 13.53 -25.18 17.73
CA GLN A 71 12.39 -24.53 18.36
C GLN A 71 12.63 -24.31 19.87
N ALA A 72 13.28 -25.24 20.55
CA ALA A 72 13.69 -25.08 21.95
C ALA A 72 14.74 -23.97 22.10
N PHE A 73 15.73 -23.90 21.20
CA PHE A 73 16.71 -22.81 21.15
C PHE A 73 16.03 -21.45 20.93
N MET A 74 15.14 -21.35 19.93
CA MET A 74 14.40 -20.13 19.64
C MET A 74 13.51 -19.70 20.81
N ALA A 75 12.87 -20.64 21.50
CA ALA A 75 12.09 -20.36 22.70
C ALA A 75 12.96 -19.74 23.82
N LEU A 76 14.13 -20.32 24.08
CA LEU A 76 15.09 -19.78 25.05
C LEU A 76 15.51 -18.35 24.69
N VAL A 77 15.84 -18.11 23.42
CA VAL A 77 16.23 -16.77 22.94
C VAL A 77 15.08 -15.78 23.08
N ALA A 78 13.85 -16.18 22.72
CA ALA A 78 12.67 -15.33 22.81
C ALA A 78 12.36 -14.90 24.26
N GLU A 79 12.57 -15.78 25.24
CA GLU A 79 12.41 -15.46 26.68
C GLU A 79 13.47 -14.47 27.18
N GLN A 80 14.64 -14.45 26.55
CA GLN A 80 15.79 -13.63 26.95
C GLN A 80 15.98 -12.38 26.09
N ARG A 81 15.05 -12.08 25.18
CA ARG A 81 15.14 -10.94 24.26
C ARG A 81 15.21 -9.61 24.99
N SER A 82 15.94 -8.66 24.41
CA SER A 82 15.99 -7.27 24.91
C SER A 82 14.77 -6.49 24.44
N GLU A 83 13.99 -5.96 25.39
CA GLU A 83 12.83 -5.11 25.08
C GLU A 83 13.23 -3.77 24.45
N ASP A 84 14.43 -3.24 24.73
CA ASP A 84 14.98 -2.04 24.06
C ASP A 84 15.13 -2.26 22.55
N LEU A 85 15.71 -3.41 22.17
CA LEU A 85 15.87 -3.78 20.76
C LEU A 85 14.50 -4.04 20.11
N GLN A 86 13.59 -4.73 20.82
CA GLN A 86 12.23 -4.93 20.32
C GLN A 86 11.51 -3.61 20.08
N GLN A 87 11.69 -2.63 20.97
CA GLN A 87 11.08 -1.32 20.82
C GLN A 87 11.60 -0.58 19.59
N ILE A 88 12.90 -0.66 19.29
CA ILE A 88 13.47 -0.10 18.05
C ILE A 88 12.82 -0.76 16.82
N TYR A 89 12.69 -2.09 16.82
CA TYR A 89 12.12 -2.80 15.68
C TYR A 89 10.64 -2.48 15.47
N ARG A 90 9.84 -2.44 16.55
CA ARG A 90 8.42 -2.04 16.49
C ARG A 90 8.24 -0.61 16.01
N THR A 91 8.96 0.36 16.59
CA THR A 91 8.80 1.79 16.27
C THR A 91 9.26 2.16 14.86
N THR A 92 10.23 1.43 14.31
CA THR A 92 10.77 1.69 12.96
C THR A 92 10.20 0.75 11.88
N MET A 93 9.17 -0.03 12.24
CA MET A 93 8.54 -1.06 11.41
C MET A 93 9.60 -1.97 10.76
N ASP A 94 10.57 -2.38 11.56
CA ASP A 94 11.69 -3.17 11.08
C ASP A 94 11.25 -4.62 10.82
N ARG A 95 11.75 -5.17 9.72
CA ARG A 95 11.42 -6.53 9.27
C ARG A 95 12.06 -7.62 10.15
N ARG A 96 12.94 -7.24 11.08
CA ARG A 96 13.43 -8.08 12.18
C ARG A 96 12.43 -8.23 13.33
N THR A 97 11.34 -7.47 13.39
CA THR A 97 10.35 -7.59 14.48
C THR A 97 9.81 -9.02 14.59
N LEU A 98 9.78 -9.58 15.81
CA LEU A 98 9.15 -10.86 16.08
C LEU A 98 7.65 -10.77 15.79
N ARG A 99 7.13 -11.67 14.96
CA ARG A 99 5.77 -11.57 14.42
C ARG A 99 4.68 -12.07 15.36
N ALA A 100 5.01 -12.98 16.26
CA ALA A 100 4.06 -13.48 17.24
C ALA A 100 4.16 -12.67 18.53
N GLU A 101 3.00 -12.32 19.10
CA GLU A 101 2.90 -11.51 20.32
C GLU A 101 3.36 -12.26 21.58
N SER A 102 3.45 -13.59 21.52
CA SER A 102 3.83 -14.43 22.65
C SER A 102 4.55 -15.70 22.21
N LEU A 103 5.31 -16.28 23.15
CA LEU A 103 5.94 -17.59 22.97
C LEU A 103 4.91 -18.71 22.77
N ALA A 104 3.73 -18.60 23.39
CA ALA A 104 2.64 -19.55 23.19
C ALA A 104 2.16 -19.57 21.74
N ALA A 105 2.06 -18.39 21.10
CA ALA A 105 1.70 -18.28 19.69
C ALA A 105 2.79 -18.88 18.77
N PHE A 106 4.07 -18.64 19.05
CA PHE A 106 5.17 -19.31 18.33
C PHE A 106 5.09 -20.84 18.45
N ARG A 107 4.90 -21.37 19.67
CA ARG A 107 4.77 -22.81 19.90
C ARG A 107 3.58 -23.41 19.15
N ALA A 108 2.43 -22.73 19.12
CA ALA A 108 1.27 -23.18 18.36
C ALA A 108 1.54 -23.22 16.85
N GLN A 109 2.21 -22.19 16.31
CA GLN A 109 2.62 -22.15 14.90
C GLN A 109 3.60 -23.27 14.57
N TRP A 110 4.64 -23.48 15.38
CA TRP A 110 5.61 -24.55 15.20
C TRP A 110 4.96 -25.93 15.22
N GLN A 111 4.04 -26.18 16.16
CA GLN A 111 3.29 -27.43 16.20
C GLN A 111 2.44 -27.63 14.93
N GLN A 112 1.86 -26.57 14.38
CA GLN A 112 1.11 -26.65 13.12
C GLN A 112 2.02 -27.00 11.94
N LEU A 113 3.18 -26.35 11.83
CA LEU A 113 4.16 -26.62 10.78
C LEU A 113 4.73 -28.04 10.89
N ASN A 114 5.11 -28.47 12.09
CA ASN A 114 5.65 -29.81 12.33
C ASN A 114 4.62 -30.90 11.96
N ARG A 115 3.32 -30.68 12.24
CA ARG A 115 2.25 -31.60 11.81
C ARG A 115 2.16 -31.71 10.28
N ALA A 116 2.29 -30.60 9.57
CA ALA A 116 2.27 -30.60 8.11
C ALA A 116 3.53 -31.29 7.54
N VAL A 117 4.70 -31.02 8.10
CA VAL A 117 5.95 -31.66 7.68
C VAL A 117 5.97 -33.17 7.97
N ALA A 118 5.36 -33.61 9.08
CA ALA A 118 5.21 -35.04 9.36
C ALA A 118 4.38 -35.76 8.28
N LYS A 119 3.41 -35.08 7.66
CA LYS A 119 2.64 -35.61 6.52
C LYS A 119 3.39 -35.51 5.19
N HIS A 120 4.28 -34.52 5.07
CA HIS A 120 5.00 -34.19 3.83
C HIS A 120 6.52 -34.16 4.06
N PRO A 121 7.20 -35.32 4.16
CA PRO A 121 8.59 -35.40 4.60
C PRO A 121 9.59 -34.61 3.75
N HIS A 122 9.28 -34.37 2.47
CA HIS A 122 10.10 -33.54 1.58
C HIS A 122 10.24 -32.08 2.06
N LEU A 123 9.33 -31.62 2.91
CA LEU A 123 9.33 -30.27 3.50
C LEU A 123 10.20 -30.16 4.76
N HIS A 124 10.68 -31.28 5.31
CA HIS A 124 11.49 -31.28 6.52
C HIS A 124 12.77 -30.45 6.37
N GLN A 125 13.53 -30.70 5.32
CA GLN A 125 14.80 -30.00 5.10
C GLN A 125 14.61 -28.49 4.85
N PRO A 126 13.66 -28.04 3.98
CA PRO A 126 13.32 -26.63 3.88
C PRO A 126 12.93 -25.97 5.21
N GLN A 127 12.15 -26.64 6.06
CA GLN A 127 11.77 -26.10 7.38
C GLN A 127 12.97 -26.03 8.34
N GLN A 128 13.82 -27.05 8.37
CA GLN A 128 15.03 -27.07 9.19
C GLN A 128 15.95 -25.90 8.81
N GLU A 129 16.23 -25.73 7.52
CA GLU A 129 17.06 -24.62 7.03
C GLU A 129 16.47 -23.25 7.39
N ALA A 130 15.15 -23.10 7.30
CA ALA A 130 14.45 -21.89 7.70
C ALA A 130 14.59 -21.60 9.20
N HIS A 131 14.39 -22.60 10.06
CA HIS A 131 14.53 -22.43 11.51
C HIS A 131 15.98 -22.16 11.93
N CYS A 132 16.99 -22.73 11.26
CA CYS A 132 18.39 -22.36 11.53
C CYS A 132 18.64 -20.86 11.25
N ARG A 133 18.10 -20.33 10.15
CA ARG A 133 18.22 -18.90 9.81
C ARG A 133 17.49 -18.01 10.80
N GLU A 134 16.27 -18.40 11.18
CA GLU A 134 15.49 -17.68 12.17
C GLU A 134 16.17 -17.68 13.55
N ALA A 135 16.68 -18.83 13.99
CA ALA A 135 17.41 -18.98 15.25
C ALA A 135 18.65 -18.07 15.31
N VAL A 136 19.46 -18.05 14.24
CA VAL A 136 20.63 -17.15 14.15
C VAL A 136 20.19 -15.69 14.14
N MET A 137 19.13 -15.35 13.40
CA MET A 137 18.59 -13.99 13.37
C MET A 137 18.18 -13.55 14.78
N TRP A 138 17.48 -14.41 15.54
CA TRP A 138 17.07 -14.10 16.91
C TRP A 138 18.26 -13.96 17.84
N TRP A 139 19.23 -14.87 17.76
CA TRP A 139 20.46 -14.82 18.56
C TRP A 139 21.22 -13.50 18.38
N VAL A 140 21.43 -13.08 17.13
CA VAL A 140 22.23 -11.89 16.81
C VAL A 140 21.45 -10.59 17.00
N HIS A 141 20.17 -10.56 16.67
CA HIS A 141 19.40 -9.30 16.62
C HIS A 141 18.50 -9.05 17.82
N HIS A 142 18.09 -10.08 18.56
CA HIS A 142 17.09 -9.92 19.63
C HIS A 142 17.68 -9.99 21.04
N LEU A 143 18.89 -10.52 21.19
CA LEU A 143 19.62 -10.49 22.46
C LEU A 143 20.51 -9.24 22.55
N ALA A 144 20.65 -8.71 23.76
CA ALA A 144 21.75 -7.79 24.08
C ALA A 144 23.07 -8.57 24.21
N GLU A 145 24.21 -7.92 24.01
CA GLU A 145 25.53 -8.55 24.09
C GLU A 145 25.78 -9.16 25.48
N GLU A 146 25.39 -8.48 26.55
CA GLU A 146 25.47 -9.01 27.92
C GLU A 146 24.79 -10.39 28.04
N LYS A 147 23.58 -10.52 27.48
CA LYS A 147 22.82 -11.76 27.51
C LYS A 147 23.45 -12.85 26.63
N ARG A 148 24.01 -12.49 25.47
CA ARG A 148 24.79 -13.43 24.65
C ARG A 148 26.00 -13.94 25.41
N GLN A 149 26.75 -13.07 26.09
CA GLN A 149 27.91 -13.46 26.91
C GLN A 149 27.52 -14.40 28.05
N GLU A 150 26.42 -14.10 28.74
CA GLU A 150 25.87 -14.99 29.79
C GLU A 150 25.56 -16.39 29.23
N LEU A 151 24.85 -16.46 28.11
CA LEU A 151 24.48 -17.73 27.48
C LEU A 151 25.69 -18.49 26.91
N ARG A 152 26.71 -17.79 26.39
CA ARG A 152 28.01 -18.38 26.03
C ARG A 152 28.71 -18.98 27.25
N GLY A 153 28.70 -18.28 28.39
CA GLY A 153 29.24 -18.77 29.67
C GLY A 153 28.56 -20.05 30.16
N ARG A 154 27.29 -20.24 29.79
CA ARG A 154 26.52 -21.48 30.03
C ARG A 154 26.76 -22.57 28.96
N ASN A 155 27.72 -22.36 28.06
CA ASN A 155 28.10 -23.30 27.00
C ASN A 155 26.96 -23.61 26.02
N LEU A 156 26.03 -22.66 25.81
CA LEU A 156 24.96 -22.79 24.83
C LEU A 156 25.56 -22.93 23.42
N THR A 157 25.05 -23.89 22.67
CA THR A 157 25.49 -24.13 21.28
C THR A 157 24.54 -23.43 20.33
N VAL A 158 25.09 -22.65 19.39
CA VAL A 158 24.33 -21.84 18.42
C VAL A 158 24.29 -22.56 17.06
N PRO A 159 23.14 -22.64 16.39
CA PRO A 159 23.08 -23.21 15.05
C PRO A 159 23.85 -22.35 14.04
N LEU A 160 24.50 -22.98 13.07
CA LEU A 160 25.02 -22.29 11.89
C LEU A 160 23.94 -22.14 10.83
N LEU A 161 24.10 -21.17 9.94
CA LEU A 161 23.29 -21.01 8.75
C LEU A 161 23.61 -22.13 7.74
N PRO A 162 22.63 -22.58 6.94
CA PRO A 162 22.89 -23.52 5.85
C PRO A 162 23.70 -22.84 4.75
N GLU A 163 24.84 -23.43 4.39
CA GLU A 163 25.78 -22.90 3.37
C GLU A 163 25.50 -23.42 1.96
N GLY A 164 24.61 -24.42 1.83
CA GLY A 164 24.18 -24.96 0.54
C GLY A 164 23.17 -24.09 -0.19
N SER A 165 22.85 -24.48 -1.42
CA SER A 165 21.73 -23.90 -2.17
C SER A 165 20.42 -24.15 -1.43
N LYS A 166 19.55 -23.13 -1.33
CA LYS A 166 18.22 -23.23 -0.73
C LYS A 166 17.47 -24.46 -1.22
N LYS A 167 16.93 -25.24 -0.29
CA LYS A 167 16.07 -26.37 -0.68
C LYS A 167 14.71 -25.85 -1.15
N PRO A 168 14.22 -26.30 -2.31
CA PRO A 168 12.92 -25.88 -2.81
C PRO A 168 11.83 -26.39 -1.87
N CYS A 169 10.88 -25.52 -1.55
CA CYS A 169 9.75 -25.89 -0.71
C CYS A 169 8.55 -26.41 -1.53
N ALA A 170 8.37 -25.95 -2.76
CA ALA A 170 7.25 -26.38 -3.60
C ALA A 170 7.66 -27.57 -4.50
N GLN A 171 6.85 -28.62 -4.47
CA GLN A 171 6.62 -29.47 -5.66
C GLN A 171 5.23 -29.12 -6.20
N LEU A 172 5.07 -29.12 -7.53
CA LEU A 172 3.77 -28.96 -8.18
C LEU A 172 2.91 -30.20 -7.88
N ASN A 173 2.21 -30.20 -6.75
CA ASN A 173 1.26 -31.24 -6.42
C ASN A 173 -0.12 -30.83 -6.93
N THR A 174 -0.79 -31.72 -7.67
CA THR A 174 -2.10 -31.45 -8.30
C THR A 174 -3.27 -31.66 -7.36
N ASP A 175 -3.05 -32.21 -6.17
CA ASP A 175 -4.07 -32.36 -5.12
C ASP A 175 -4.27 -31.03 -4.35
N PRO A 176 -5.48 -30.42 -4.38
CA PRO A 176 -5.75 -29.13 -3.73
C PRO A 176 -5.55 -29.10 -2.20
N GLU A 177 -5.82 -30.19 -1.47
CA GLU A 177 -5.65 -30.22 -0.02
C GLU A 177 -4.18 -30.32 0.36
N VAL A 178 -3.43 -31.15 -0.35
CA VAL A 178 -1.97 -31.27 -0.19
C VAL A 178 -1.28 -29.96 -0.59
N ALA A 179 -1.76 -29.31 -1.66
CA ALA A 179 -1.25 -28.01 -2.08
C ALA A 179 -1.43 -26.95 -0.99
N LYS A 180 -2.57 -26.92 -0.29
CA LYS A 180 -2.84 -25.97 0.79
C LYS A 180 -1.94 -26.18 2.01
N GLU A 181 -1.78 -27.42 2.49
CA GLU A 181 -0.89 -27.73 3.63
C GLU A 181 0.58 -27.43 3.29
N THR A 182 1.02 -27.82 2.10
CA THR A 182 2.39 -27.57 1.61
C THR A 182 2.64 -26.07 1.45
N GLN A 183 1.67 -25.35 0.87
CA GLN A 183 1.75 -23.89 0.73
C GLN A 183 1.90 -23.22 2.08
N GLN A 184 1.15 -23.65 3.10
CA GLN A 184 1.26 -23.08 4.45
C GLN A 184 2.66 -23.24 5.04
N VAL A 185 3.26 -24.43 4.91
CA VAL A 185 4.66 -24.66 5.35
C VAL A 185 5.61 -23.76 4.57
N CYS A 186 5.42 -23.65 3.24
CA CYS A 186 6.28 -22.84 2.39
C CYS A 186 6.18 -21.34 2.66
N VAL A 187 5.01 -20.85 3.08
CA VAL A 187 4.89 -19.49 3.60
C VAL A 187 5.79 -19.33 4.84
N GLY A 188 5.65 -20.21 5.84
CA GLY A 188 6.48 -20.17 7.06
C GLY A 188 7.99 -20.26 6.77
N VAL A 189 8.40 -21.17 5.89
CA VAL A 189 9.80 -21.31 5.42
C VAL A 189 10.31 -20.00 4.83
N ASN A 190 9.52 -19.36 3.95
CA ASN A 190 9.95 -18.13 3.30
C ASN A 190 10.00 -16.93 4.24
N GLU A 191 9.12 -16.87 5.24
CA GLU A 191 9.12 -15.80 6.24
C GLU A 191 10.37 -15.83 7.13
N ALA A 192 10.82 -17.02 7.52
CA ALA A 192 12.01 -17.23 8.33
C ALA A 192 13.33 -16.97 7.55
N ASN A 193 13.30 -16.96 6.22
CA ASN A 193 14.46 -16.68 5.34
C ASN A 193 14.78 -15.17 5.22
N SER A 194 14.78 -14.45 6.34
CA SER A 194 14.83 -13.00 6.35
C SER A 194 16.25 -12.39 6.24
N CYS A 195 17.30 -13.16 6.53
CA CYS A 195 18.69 -12.69 6.54
C CYS A 195 19.15 -12.18 5.17
N ASP A 196 18.75 -12.90 4.11
CA ASP A 196 19.15 -12.64 2.72
C ASP A 196 18.76 -11.22 2.26
N TRP A 197 17.81 -10.60 2.94
CA TRP A 197 17.25 -9.29 2.58
C TRP A 197 18.19 -8.12 2.88
N CYS A 198 19.00 -8.27 3.92
CA CYS A 198 19.94 -7.24 4.35
C CYS A 198 21.37 -7.65 4.02
N HIS A 199 21.64 -8.96 3.98
CA HIS A 199 22.99 -9.49 3.89
C HIS A 199 23.39 -9.96 2.47
N SER A 200 22.51 -9.89 1.46
CA SER A 200 22.89 -10.10 0.05
C SER A 200 23.44 -8.82 -0.61
N THR A 201 24.24 -8.95 -1.68
CA THR A 201 24.73 -7.81 -2.48
C THR A 201 23.70 -7.30 -3.50
N GLN A 202 23.83 -6.02 -3.88
CA GLN A 202 22.98 -5.37 -4.90
C GLN A 202 23.11 -6.03 -6.29
N ALA A 203 24.28 -6.54 -6.65
CA ALA A 203 24.54 -7.13 -7.96
C ALA A 203 23.76 -8.42 -8.25
N ASP A 204 23.33 -9.15 -7.23
CA ASP A 204 22.49 -10.36 -7.38
C ASP A 204 21.00 -10.06 -7.18
N HIS A 205 20.65 -8.96 -6.50
CA HIS A 205 19.31 -8.35 -6.59
C HIS A 205 19.02 -7.93 -8.03
N ASP A 206 19.97 -7.26 -8.67
CA ASP A 206 19.84 -6.76 -10.05
C ASP A 206 19.77 -7.90 -11.09
N LYS A 207 20.15 -9.13 -10.70
CA LYS A 207 20.06 -10.36 -11.52
C LYS A 207 18.87 -11.26 -11.17
N ARG A 208 17.98 -10.84 -10.26
CA ARG A 208 16.74 -11.57 -9.86
C ARG A 208 16.94 -13.04 -9.48
N ARG A 209 18.07 -13.41 -8.86
CA ARG A 209 18.29 -14.81 -8.44
C ARG A 209 17.38 -15.16 -7.24
N PRO A 210 16.73 -16.34 -7.23
CA PRO A 210 15.87 -16.75 -6.11
C PRO A 210 16.63 -16.70 -4.77
N GLY A 211 16.11 -15.91 -3.81
CA GLY A 211 16.73 -15.76 -2.49
C GLY A 211 17.88 -14.75 -2.38
N THR A 212 18.26 -14.04 -3.45
CA THR A 212 19.26 -12.94 -3.39
C THR A 212 18.63 -11.55 -3.51
N SER A 213 17.32 -11.51 -3.67
CA SER A 213 16.49 -10.32 -3.49
C SER A 213 15.66 -10.52 -2.23
N PRO A 214 15.23 -9.47 -1.50
CA PRO A 214 14.02 -9.59 -0.69
C PRO A 214 12.92 -10.26 -1.54
N PRO A 215 12.01 -11.09 -0.99
CA PRO A 215 10.83 -11.47 -1.73
C PRO A 215 10.23 -10.16 -2.24
N ASP A 216 10.27 -10.07 -3.56
CA ASP A 216 9.95 -8.99 -4.50
C ASP A 216 8.73 -8.11 -4.08
N ALA A 217 8.69 -7.39 -2.96
CA ALA A 217 7.50 -6.74 -2.33
C ALA A 217 6.68 -7.53 -1.28
N LEU A 218 6.72 -8.87 -1.16
CA LEU A 218 5.98 -9.63 -0.09
C LEU A 218 6.68 -9.64 1.28
N LYS A 219 7.07 -8.50 1.83
CA LYS A 219 6.98 -8.44 3.30
C LYS A 219 5.90 -7.46 3.59
N LYS A 220 4.76 -8.01 4.04
CA LYS A 220 3.67 -7.36 4.74
C LYS A 220 4.07 -5.93 5.02
N PHE A 221 3.76 -5.04 4.10
CA PHE A 221 3.76 -3.65 4.46
C PHE A 221 2.62 -3.59 5.47
N THR A 222 2.90 -3.25 6.73
CA THR A 222 1.88 -2.53 7.50
C THR A 222 1.81 -1.17 6.86
N GLY A 223 1.08 -1.14 5.78
CA GLY A 223 0.78 0.02 4.99
C GLY A 223 0.06 -0.52 3.80
N PRO A 224 -0.93 0.22 3.36
CA PRO A 224 -2.26 0.17 3.92
C PRO A 224 -3.05 -1.03 3.36
N ASP A 225 -2.42 -2.20 3.30
CA ASP A 225 -3.08 -3.45 2.99
C ASP A 225 -3.94 -3.85 4.17
N ASP A 226 -5.20 -3.50 4.04
CA ASP A 226 -6.31 -3.93 4.89
C ASP A 226 -6.62 -5.42 4.82
N GLY A 227 -5.87 -6.21 4.06
CA GLY A 227 -6.06 -7.65 3.92
C GLY A 227 -7.24 -8.02 3.04
N ASN A 228 -7.66 -7.12 2.13
CA ASN A 228 -8.80 -7.33 1.23
C ASN A 228 -10.10 -7.68 2.00
N PRO A 229 -10.58 -6.79 2.90
CA PRO A 229 -11.74 -7.04 3.74
C PRO A 229 -13.02 -7.25 2.92
N GLN A 230 -13.07 -6.67 1.72
CA GLN A 230 -14.17 -6.81 0.77
C GLN A 230 -14.15 -8.13 -0.01
N LYS A 231 -13.09 -8.94 0.14
CA LYS A 231 -12.90 -10.23 -0.58
C LYS A 231 -13.00 -10.06 -2.10
N TRP A 232 -12.43 -8.98 -2.62
CA TRP A 232 -12.39 -8.77 -4.06
C TRP A 232 -11.60 -9.87 -4.76
N ASN A 233 -12.09 -10.28 -5.94
CA ASN A 233 -11.42 -11.25 -6.78
C ASN A 233 -10.11 -10.67 -7.33
N ARG A 234 -9.23 -11.56 -7.84
CA ARG A 234 -7.89 -11.18 -8.31
C ARG A 234 -7.90 -10.27 -9.53
N THR A 235 -8.97 -10.28 -10.31
CA THR A 235 -9.11 -9.41 -11.49
C THR A 235 -9.41 -7.97 -11.07
N ARG A 236 -10.24 -7.76 -10.04
CA ARG A 236 -10.53 -6.45 -9.45
C ARG A 236 -9.37 -5.93 -8.61
N ARG A 237 -8.79 -6.77 -7.75
CA ARG A 237 -7.70 -6.43 -6.84
C ARG A 237 -6.63 -7.49 -6.86
N CYS A 238 -5.41 -7.06 -7.16
CA CYS A 238 -4.23 -7.79 -6.83
C CYS A 238 -3.23 -6.80 -6.26
N ASP A 239 -2.52 -7.15 -5.20
CA ASP A 239 -1.56 -6.25 -4.60
C ASP A 239 -0.17 -6.84 -4.78
N GLN A 240 0.80 -5.97 -5.11
CA GLN A 240 2.18 -6.37 -5.35
C GLN A 240 2.69 -7.24 -4.21
N ASP A 241 2.40 -6.87 -2.96
CA ASP A 241 2.90 -7.52 -1.75
C ASP A 241 2.05 -8.70 -1.23
N GLN A 242 1.05 -9.16 -2.00
CA GLN A 242 0.24 -10.34 -1.70
C GLN A 242 0.65 -11.60 -2.48
N MET A 243 0.60 -12.76 -1.80
CA MET A 243 0.84 -14.07 -2.40
C MET A 243 -0.49 -14.77 -2.74
N PRO A 244 -0.62 -15.42 -3.91
CA PRO A 244 0.35 -15.44 -5.01
C PRO A 244 0.48 -14.07 -5.68
N ARG A 245 1.65 -13.83 -6.29
CA ARG A 245 1.98 -12.59 -6.99
C ARG A 245 1.00 -12.26 -8.09
N CYS A 246 0.76 -10.96 -8.28
CA CYS A 246 0.06 -10.48 -9.45
C CYS A 246 0.75 -10.94 -10.73
N GLN A 247 -0.03 -11.59 -11.57
CA GLN A 247 0.30 -11.92 -12.93
C GLN A 247 -0.27 -10.86 -13.86
N LEU A 248 0.12 -10.93 -15.13
CA LEU A 248 -0.52 -10.15 -16.17
C LEU A 248 -2.03 -10.48 -16.22
N CYS A 249 -2.83 -9.46 -16.49
CA CYS A 249 -4.30 -9.47 -16.43
C CYS A 249 -4.92 -9.74 -15.04
N GLU A 250 -4.15 -9.58 -13.96
CA GLU A 250 -4.66 -9.48 -12.59
C GLU A 250 -4.55 -8.05 -12.07
N GLY A 251 -5.47 -7.66 -11.17
CA GLY A 251 -5.57 -6.29 -10.68
C GLY A 251 -5.88 -5.26 -11.79
N VAL A 252 -6.45 -5.71 -12.91
CA VAL A 252 -6.81 -4.82 -14.02
C VAL A 252 -7.95 -3.90 -13.66
N GLY A 253 -8.84 -4.28 -12.74
CA GLY A 253 -9.94 -3.41 -12.32
C GLY A 253 -10.90 -3.06 -13.46
N GLY A 254 -11.50 -1.87 -13.37
CA GLY A 254 -12.51 -1.41 -14.33
C GLY A 254 -13.44 -0.37 -13.73
N MET A 255 -14.57 -0.14 -14.39
CA MET A 255 -15.55 0.86 -13.96
C MET A 255 -16.34 0.34 -12.75
N ALA A 256 -15.92 0.71 -11.54
CA ALA A 256 -16.51 0.26 -10.29
C ALA A 256 -17.63 1.20 -9.83
N PHE A 257 -18.71 0.63 -9.31
CA PHE A 257 -19.86 1.37 -8.78
C PHE A 257 -20.36 0.83 -7.44
N GLY A 258 -19.68 -0.17 -6.87
CA GLY A 258 -20.00 -0.74 -5.57
C GLY A 258 -18.91 -1.66 -5.00
N ASP A 259 -19.07 -2.02 -3.73
CA ASP A 259 -18.18 -2.94 -3.01
C ASP A 259 -18.28 -4.41 -3.47
N PRO A 260 -19.44 -4.98 -3.83
CA PRO A 260 -19.53 -6.35 -4.35
C PRO A 260 -18.65 -6.61 -5.59
N ASN A 261 -18.18 -7.86 -5.76
CA ASN A 261 -17.36 -8.24 -6.92
C ASN A 261 -18.05 -8.08 -8.27
N ASP A 262 -19.39 -8.10 -8.28
CA ASP A 262 -20.18 -7.95 -9.50
C ASP A 262 -20.52 -6.48 -9.78
N ASP A 263 -20.23 -5.57 -8.85
CA ASP A 263 -20.49 -4.13 -8.97
C ASP A 263 -19.30 -3.39 -9.63
N ILE A 264 -18.76 -4.01 -10.68
CA ILE A 264 -17.67 -3.49 -11.49
C ILE A 264 -17.75 -4.05 -12.92
N ILE A 265 -17.59 -3.18 -13.91
CA ILE A 265 -17.37 -3.61 -15.29
C ILE A 265 -15.87 -3.77 -15.47
N ILE A 266 -15.40 -5.02 -15.38
CA ILE A 266 -13.99 -5.37 -15.55
C ILE A 266 -13.54 -5.07 -16.99
N THR A 267 -12.37 -4.45 -17.11
CA THR A 267 -11.78 -4.18 -18.43
C THR A 267 -11.26 -5.47 -19.07
N PRO A 268 -11.47 -5.68 -20.39
CA PRO A 268 -10.85 -6.80 -21.09
C PRO A 268 -9.32 -6.68 -21.05
N CYS A 269 -8.65 -7.82 -20.90
CA CYS A 269 -7.20 -7.90 -20.89
C CYS A 269 -6.72 -9.20 -21.55
N GLU A 270 -5.66 -9.09 -22.35
CA GLU A 270 -4.94 -10.20 -22.95
C GLU A 270 -3.43 -10.01 -22.74
N VAL A 271 -2.74 -11.09 -22.38
CA VAL A 271 -1.28 -11.07 -22.19
C VAL A 271 -0.60 -11.01 -23.54
N VAL A 272 0.26 -10.01 -23.76
CA VAL A 272 1.05 -9.88 -24.99
C VAL A 272 2.45 -10.47 -24.79
N ALA A 273 3.15 -10.07 -23.74
CA ALA A 273 4.50 -10.53 -23.45
C ALA A 273 4.83 -10.40 -21.96
N LYS A 274 5.63 -11.33 -21.41
CA LYS A 274 6.15 -11.19 -20.05
C LYS A 274 7.27 -10.16 -20.01
N ALA A 275 7.58 -9.63 -18.83
CA ALA A 275 8.67 -8.66 -18.65
C ALA A 275 10.02 -9.10 -19.24
N GLU A 276 10.33 -10.40 -19.23
CA GLU A 276 11.58 -10.96 -19.78
C GLU A 276 11.61 -11.05 -21.32
N ASP A 277 10.44 -11.00 -21.96
CA ASP A 277 10.27 -11.13 -23.41
C ASP A 277 10.20 -9.77 -24.11
N VAL A 278 10.11 -8.66 -23.37
CA VAL A 278 10.02 -7.30 -23.92
C VAL A 278 11.40 -6.66 -23.95
N ASP A 279 11.80 -6.10 -25.10
CA ASP A 279 13.02 -5.29 -25.19
C ASP A 279 12.93 -4.09 -24.21
N PRO A 280 13.80 -4.02 -23.18
CA PRO A 280 13.77 -2.97 -22.17
C PRO A 280 13.85 -1.54 -22.74
N LYS A 281 14.41 -1.37 -23.95
CA LYS A 281 14.47 -0.05 -24.62
C LYS A 281 13.11 0.45 -25.06
N THR A 282 12.16 -0.46 -25.31
CA THR A 282 10.80 -0.11 -25.73
C THR A 282 9.89 0.21 -24.54
N VAL A 283 10.28 -0.20 -23.32
CA VAL A 283 9.45 -0.09 -22.12
C VAL A 283 9.28 1.35 -21.66
N ALA A 284 8.04 1.83 -21.59
CA ALA A 284 7.68 3.17 -21.15
C ALA A 284 7.56 3.26 -19.63
N LYS A 285 8.53 3.88 -18.96
CA LYS A 285 8.46 4.06 -17.51
C LYS A 285 7.25 4.93 -17.12
N PRO A 286 6.56 4.63 -16.00
CA PRO A 286 5.39 5.37 -15.55
C PRO A 286 5.81 6.68 -14.87
N LEU A 287 6.24 7.65 -15.67
CA LEU A 287 6.65 8.97 -15.21
C LEU A 287 5.67 10.00 -15.75
N TYR A 288 5.22 10.90 -14.89
CA TYR A 288 4.52 12.10 -15.35
C TYR A 288 5.55 13.10 -15.91
N PRO A 289 5.17 13.90 -16.91
CA PRO A 289 5.85 15.16 -17.19
C PRO A 289 5.80 16.06 -15.96
N LYS A 290 6.81 16.92 -15.77
CA LYS A 290 6.81 17.91 -14.69
C LYS A 290 5.67 18.92 -14.82
N GLN A 291 5.25 19.20 -16.05
CA GLN A 291 4.13 20.07 -16.38
C GLN A 291 3.33 19.44 -17.51
N PHE A 292 2.01 19.46 -17.39
CA PHE A 292 1.12 19.05 -18.47
C PHE A 292 -0.29 19.61 -18.34
N THR A 293 -0.98 19.64 -19.47
CA THR A 293 -2.43 19.79 -19.56
C THR A 293 -3.01 18.58 -20.28
N ILE A 294 -4.11 18.02 -19.78
CA ILE A 294 -4.90 17.02 -20.49
C ILE A 294 -6.20 17.67 -20.90
N LYS A 295 -6.40 17.85 -22.21
CA LYS A 295 -7.60 18.46 -22.77
C LYS A 295 -7.82 17.97 -24.19
N ARG A 296 -9.05 17.59 -24.52
CA ARG A 296 -9.39 17.23 -25.89
C ARG A 296 -9.34 18.45 -26.81
N LYS A 297 -8.91 18.22 -28.06
CA LYS A 297 -8.83 19.27 -29.09
C LYS A 297 -10.19 19.88 -29.43
N ASP A 298 -11.27 19.12 -29.30
CA ASP A 298 -12.64 19.58 -29.53
C ASP A 298 -13.24 20.34 -28.34
N GLY A 299 -12.51 20.48 -27.24
CA GLY A 299 -12.96 21.14 -26.01
C GLY A 299 -14.08 20.40 -25.28
N LYS A 300 -14.38 19.15 -25.64
CA LYS A 300 -15.37 18.31 -24.94
C LYS A 300 -14.71 17.54 -23.79
N GLN A 301 -15.55 16.90 -22.98
CA GLN A 301 -15.14 16.04 -21.86
C GLN A 301 -14.41 14.78 -22.34
N GLY A 302 -13.58 14.19 -21.46
CA GLY A 302 -13.01 12.85 -21.63
C GLY A 302 -11.66 12.77 -22.34
N GLY A 303 -10.81 13.78 -22.11
CA GLY A 303 -9.35 13.62 -22.26
C GLY A 303 -8.72 13.01 -20.99
N TYR A 304 -9.34 13.28 -19.84
CA TYR A 304 -9.06 12.64 -18.56
C TYR A 304 -10.39 12.23 -17.93
N SER A 305 -10.45 11.05 -17.34
CA SER A 305 -11.62 10.56 -16.59
C SER A 305 -11.16 9.88 -15.31
N ASP A 306 -11.98 9.97 -14.27
CA ASP A 306 -11.72 9.38 -12.97
C ASP A 306 -12.94 8.58 -12.48
N THR A 307 -12.71 7.47 -11.80
CA THR A 307 -13.68 6.89 -10.88
C THR A 307 -13.10 7.03 -9.49
N LEU A 308 -13.52 8.07 -8.77
CA LEU A 308 -13.05 8.34 -7.42
C LEU A 308 -13.66 7.33 -6.44
N ILE A 309 -12.82 6.72 -5.60
CA ILE A 309 -13.25 5.75 -4.60
C ILE A 309 -12.70 6.15 -3.23
N GLY A 310 -13.53 6.16 -2.20
CA GLY A 310 -13.10 6.44 -0.83
C GLY A 310 -14.15 6.07 0.21
N TRP A 311 -13.85 6.23 1.50
CA TRP A 311 -14.79 5.82 2.56
C TRP A 311 -16.11 6.57 2.46
N LYS A 312 -17.19 5.85 2.68
CA LYS A 312 -18.52 6.43 2.81
C LYS A 312 -18.63 7.20 4.12
N THR A 313 -18.49 8.53 4.02
CA THR A 313 -18.63 9.50 5.12
C THR A 313 -20.04 10.09 5.19
N ASP A 314 -20.79 10.03 4.09
CA ASP A 314 -22.17 10.46 4.00
C ASP A 314 -22.99 9.48 3.13
N PRO A 315 -24.33 9.43 3.27
CA PRO A 315 -25.16 8.47 2.53
C PRO A 315 -25.09 8.58 1.00
N PHE A 316 -24.66 9.73 0.48
CA PHE A 316 -24.77 10.14 -0.92
C PHE A 316 -23.44 10.23 -1.66
N CYS A 317 -22.33 10.08 -0.94
CA CYS A 317 -20.99 10.14 -1.52
C CYS A 317 -20.63 11.51 -2.10
N PHE A 318 -21.04 12.59 -1.42
CA PHE A 318 -20.63 13.94 -1.80
C PHE A 318 -19.32 14.38 -1.12
N GLY A 319 -19.08 13.93 0.11
CA GLY A 319 -17.99 14.40 0.97
C GLY A 319 -16.97 13.33 1.32
N PHE A 320 -16.56 12.51 0.36
CA PHE A 320 -15.56 11.46 0.57
C PHE A 320 -14.22 11.82 -0.08
N PHE A 321 -13.14 11.30 0.50
CA PHE A 321 -11.77 11.38 -0.03
C PHE A 321 -11.21 9.98 -0.21
N PRO A 322 -10.37 9.75 -1.23
CA PRO A 322 -9.66 8.49 -1.39
C PRO A 322 -8.86 8.14 -0.15
N GLN A 323 -8.89 6.86 0.21
CA GLN A 323 -8.27 6.36 1.43
C GLN A 323 -7.09 5.46 1.11
N ASN A 324 -6.34 5.18 2.16
CA ASN A 324 -5.29 4.20 2.10
C ASN A 324 -5.84 2.77 2.29
N ASP A 325 -7.07 2.59 2.79
CA ASP A 325 -7.71 1.27 2.93
C ASP A 325 -9.21 1.22 2.54
N SER A 326 -9.75 0.00 2.46
CA SER A 326 -11.14 -0.38 2.13
C SER A 326 -11.89 -1.07 3.29
N THR A 327 -11.45 -0.85 4.54
CA THR A 327 -12.06 -1.49 5.73
C THR A 327 -13.49 -1.03 6.03
N LYS A 328 -13.89 0.10 5.46
CA LYS A 328 -15.23 0.69 5.60
C LYS A 328 -16.00 0.59 4.28
N PRO A 329 -17.34 0.69 4.31
CA PRO A 329 -18.12 0.82 3.09
C PRO A 329 -17.60 1.98 2.24
N MET A 330 -17.54 1.80 0.93
CA MET A 330 -16.97 2.78 0.02
C MET A 330 -18.03 3.56 -0.75
N CYS A 331 -17.60 4.73 -1.21
CA CYS A 331 -18.27 5.57 -2.17
C CYS A 331 -17.54 5.50 -3.51
N TYR A 332 -18.32 5.54 -4.60
CA TYR A 332 -17.84 5.44 -5.96
C TYR A 332 -18.44 6.60 -6.75
N ARG A 333 -17.60 7.39 -7.41
CA ARG A 333 -18.06 8.55 -8.18
C ARG A 333 -17.33 8.62 -9.51
N SER A 334 -18.07 8.57 -10.60
CA SER A 334 -17.54 8.69 -11.95
C SER A 334 -17.51 10.16 -12.36
N GLU A 335 -16.37 10.59 -12.89
CA GLU A 335 -16.05 11.97 -13.21
C GLU A 335 -15.37 12.05 -14.57
N ASP A 336 -15.90 12.87 -15.47
CA ASP A 336 -15.25 13.16 -16.75
C ASP A 336 -14.70 14.57 -16.73
N ALA A 337 -13.39 14.72 -16.94
CA ALA A 337 -12.78 16.02 -16.96
C ALA A 337 -12.95 16.70 -18.32
N LEU A 338 -13.30 17.99 -18.25
CA LEU A 338 -13.11 18.94 -19.33
C LEU A 338 -11.62 19.23 -19.54
N VAL A 339 -10.87 19.35 -18.44
CA VAL A 339 -9.44 19.61 -18.46
C VAL A 339 -8.78 19.20 -17.13
N LYS A 340 -7.53 18.74 -17.21
CA LYS A 340 -6.63 18.56 -16.06
C LYS A 340 -5.34 19.32 -16.29
N TYR A 341 -4.89 20.08 -15.31
CA TYR A 341 -3.62 20.81 -15.28
C TYR A 341 -2.75 20.26 -14.17
N TYR A 342 -1.44 20.20 -14.41
CA TYR A 342 -0.46 19.76 -13.44
C TYR A 342 0.85 20.53 -13.63
N ASP A 343 1.41 21.02 -12.54
CA ASP A 343 2.71 21.70 -12.50
C ASP A 343 3.40 21.44 -11.16
N ILE A 344 4.36 20.51 -11.16
CA ILE A 344 5.08 20.14 -9.94
C ILE A 344 6.01 21.25 -9.44
N GLU A 345 6.47 22.15 -10.31
CA GLU A 345 7.34 23.26 -9.89
C GLU A 345 6.59 24.28 -9.04
N LYS A 346 5.26 24.31 -9.18
CA LYS A 346 4.34 25.08 -8.34
C LYS A 346 3.66 24.25 -7.24
N GLU A 347 3.95 22.96 -7.19
CA GLU A 347 3.24 21.97 -6.35
C GLU A 347 1.72 22.09 -6.54
N ALA A 348 1.27 22.21 -7.80
CA ALA A 348 -0.10 22.54 -8.13
C ALA A 348 -0.72 21.56 -9.15
N GLU A 349 -1.99 21.23 -8.93
CA GLU A 349 -2.84 20.57 -9.92
C GLU A 349 -4.26 21.13 -9.87
N ARG A 350 -4.94 21.05 -11.00
CA ARG A 350 -6.35 21.41 -11.10
C ARG A 350 -7.06 20.48 -12.06
N ALA A 351 -8.27 20.05 -11.72
CA ALA A 351 -9.12 19.34 -12.65
C ALA A 351 -10.55 19.87 -12.60
N ASP A 352 -11.13 20.09 -13.78
CA ASP A 352 -12.49 20.57 -13.96
C ASP A 352 -13.35 19.41 -14.51
N TYR A 353 -14.28 18.93 -13.69
CA TYR A 353 -15.08 17.73 -13.92
C TYR A 353 -16.54 18.04 -14.19
N THR A 354 -17.14 17.17 -14.99
CA THR A 354 -18.55 16.81 -14.88
C THR A 354 -18.67 15.55 -14.05
N ILE A 355 -19.47 15.60 -12.99
CA ILE A 355 -19.71 14.48 -12.09
C ILE A 355 -21.04 13.84 -12.48
N HIS A 356 -21.00 12.54 -12.75
CA HIS A 356 -22.19 11.75 -13.04
C HIS A 356 -22.85 11.31 -11.74
N ASN A 357 -24.11 11.70 -11.56
CA ASN A 357 -24.83 11.31 -10.35
C ASN A 357 -25.16 9.81 -10.36
N GLY A 358 -24.96 9.16 -9.22
CA GLY A 358 -25.31 7.76 -9.00
C GLY A 358 -26.37 7.57 -7.90
N GLY A 359 -26.82 6.33 -7.73
CA GLY A 359 -27.73 5.95 -6.65
C GLY A 359 -29.05 6.74 -6.65
N LEU A 360 -29.44 7.28 -5.49
CA LEU A 360 -30.66 8.08 -5.33
C LEU A 360 -30.68 9.32 -6.25
N PHE A 361 -29.50 9.83 -6.64
CA PHE A 361 -29.37 11.01 -7.48
C PHE A 361 -29.23 10.70 -8.97
N ALA A 362 -29.30 9.43 -9.40
CA ALA A 362 -29.12 9.06 -10.81
C ALA A 362 -30.13 9.71 -11.76
N ALA A 363 -31.31 10.12 -11.25
CA ALA A 363 -32.33 10.83 -12.03
C ALA A 363 -32.08 12.35 -12.13
N PHE A 364 -31.06 12.88 -11.47
CA PHE A 364 -30.78 14.32 -11.42
C PHE A 364 -29.70 14.69 -12.45
N PRO A 365 -29.76 15.90 -13.04
CA PRO A 365 -28.75 16.38 -13.97
C PRO A 365 -27.34 16.33 -13.37
N ASN A 366 -26.33 16.07 -14.19
CA ASN A 366 -24.94 16.08 -13.71
C ASN A 366 -24.55 17.42 -13.08
N ILE A 367 -23.66 17.35 -12.10
CA ILE A 367 -23.07 18.53 -11.44
C ILE A 367 -21.66 18.78 -11.99
N THR A 368 -21.11 19.96 -11.73
CA THR A 368 -19.71 20.26 -12.07
C THR A 368 -18.87 20.46 -10.82
N SER A 369 -17.59 20.09 -10.90
CA SER A 369 -16.63 20.31 -9.82
C SER A 369 -15.29 20.78 -10.37
N SER A 370 -14.69 21.80 -9.75
CA SER A 370 -13.31 22.20 -10.00
C SER A 370 -12.48 21.94 -8.75
N ILE A 371 -11.59 20.97 -8.81
CA ILE A 371 -10.69 20.60 -7.72
C ILE A 371 -9.34 21.25 -8.00
N LEU A 372 -8.92 22.16 -7.12
CA LEU A 372 -7.62 22.84 -7.16
C LEU A 372 -6.81 22.40 -5.94
N HIS A 373 -5.59 21.91 -6.15
CA HIS A 373 -4.64 21.61 -5.07
C HIS A 373 -3.39 22.43 -5.34
N VAL A 374 -3.04 23.30 -4.40
CA VAL A 374 -1.80 24.09 -4.44
C VAL A 374 -1.09 23.92 -3.10
N GLN A 375 0.15 23.44 -3.17
CA GLN A 375 0.97 23.13 -1.99
C GLN A 375 0.23 22.17 -1.04
N GLU A 376 -0.06 22.58 0.20
CA GLU A 376 -0.71 21.76 1.22
C GLU A 376 -2.23 21.92 1.30
N THR A 377 -2.82 22.78 0.46
CA THR A 377 -4.24 23.11 0.52
C THR A 377 -4.97 22.69 -0.75
N MET A 378 -6.18 22.18 -0.57
CA MET A 378 -7.07 21.78 -1.65
C MET A 378 -8.41 22.50 -1.53
N TRP A 379 -8.94 22.93 -2.66
CA TRP A 379 -10.25 23.57 -2.82
C TRP A 379 -11.10 22.74 -3.77
N ILE A 380 -12.28 22.34 -3.33
CA ILE A 380 -13.27 21.63 -4.15
C ILE A 380 -14.43 22.59 -4.37
N GLN A 381 -14.60 23.01 -5.62
CA GLN A 381 -15.60 23.99 -6.03
C GLN A 381 -16.72 23.31 -6.81
N ASN A 382 -17.87 23.09 -6.18
CA ASN A 382 -19.00 22.40 -6.79
C ASN A 382 -20.07 23.39 -7.26
N ASP A 383 -20.74 23.05 -8.34
CA ASP A 383 -22.04 23.62 -8.75
C ASP A 383 -23.12 22.55 -8.63
N LEU A 384 -23.87 22.59 -7.54
CA LEU A 384 -24.93 21.64 -7.21
C LEU A 384 -26.27 22.20 -7.69
N TRP A 385 -26.50 22.12 -9.01
CA TRP A 385 -27.73 22.61 -9.64
C TRP A 385 -28.01 24.10 -9.36
N GLY A 386 -26.98 24.94 -9.47
CA GLY A 386 -27.04 26.38 -9.20
C GLY A 386 -26.58 26.77 -7.80
N ILE A 387 -26.46 25.81 -6.87
CA ILE A 387 -25.91 26.06 -5.53
C ILE A 387 -24.39 25.92 -5.59
N LYS A 388 -23.68 27.05 -5.46
CA LYS A 388 -22.22 27.08 -5.40
C LYS A 388 -21.75 26.61 -4.03
N GLN A 389 -20.84 25.64 -4.00
CA GLN A 389 -20.22 25.15 -2.78
C GLN A 389 -18.70 25.16 -2.93
N CYS A 390 -17.99 25.71 -1.95
CA CYS A 390 -16.54 25.52 -1.82
C CYS A 390 -16.22 24.74 -0.55
N ILE A 391 -15.37 23.73 -0.68
CA ILE A 391 -14.80 22.98 0.43
C ILE A 391 -13.30 23.25 0.43
N CYS A 392 -12.80 23.86 1.50
CA CYS A 392 -11.38 24.00 1.73
C CYS A 392 -10.91 22.81 2.57
N SER A 393 -9.81 22.19 2.18
CA SER A 393 -9.29 20.99 2.84
C SER A 393 -7.77 21.06 2.94
N ASN A 394 -7.24 20.54 4.04
CA ASN A 394 -5.86 20.07 4.09
C ASN A 394 -5.92 18.54 3.91
N PRO A 395 -5.48 18.00 2.76
CA PRO A 395 -5.61 16.57 2.47
C PRO A 395 -4.89 15.66 3.47
N SER A 396 -3.94 16.20 4.25
CA SER A 396 -3.25 15.43 5.30
C SER A 396 -4.07 15.26 6.60
N GLY A 397 -5.14 16.03 6.77
CA GLY A 397 -5.65 16.54 8.05
C GLY A 397 -6.14 15.53 9.10
N ASN A 398 -6.13 14.22 8.83
CA ASN A 398 -6.59 13.20 9.78
C ASN A 398 -5.67 11.96 9.90
N HIS A 399 -4.56 11.88 9.16
CA HIS A 399 -3.86 10.60 8.94
C HIS A 399 -2.43 10.55 9.46
N CYS A 400 -2.03 11.48 10.33
CA CYS A 400 -0.69 11.49 10.85
C CYS A 400 -0.64 11.56 12.38
N THR A 401 0.34 10.86 12.93
CA THR A 401 0.57 10.75 14.36
C THR A 401 1.13 12.04 14.98
N ASN A 402 1.76 12.93 14.18
CA ASN A 402 2.40 14.16 14.62
C ASN A 402 2.04 15.37 13.71
N PRO A 403 1.03 16.19 14.06
CA PRO A 403 0.69 17.40 13.31
C PRO A 403 1.74 18.53 13.50
N PRO A 404 1.87 19.47 12.54
CA PRO A 404 1.10 19.59 11.31
C PRO A 404 1.65 18.71 10.19
N CYS A 405 0.76 18.02 9.49
CA CYS A 405 1.11 17.25 8.31
C CYS A 405 0.76 18.05 7.07
N LYS A 406 1.50 17.76 6.00
CA LYS A 406 1.39 18.45 4.73
C LYS A 406 1.28 17.37 3.66
N ALA A 407 0.23 17.46 2.86
CA ALA A 407 0.01 16.59 1.71
C ALA A 407 0.05 17.46 0.47
N TYR A 408 1.03 17.18 -0.39
CA TYR A 408 1.24 17.88 -1.64
C TYR A 408 0.69 17.05 -2.80
N VAL A 409 0.60 17.69 -3.97
CA VAL A 409 0.28 16.99 -5.22
C VAL A 409 1.27 15.85 -5.46
N GLN A 410 0.85 14.80 -6.15
CA GLN A 410 1.74 13.68 -6.50
C GLN A 410 2.97 14.20 -7.24
N HIS A 411 4.16 13.75 -6.83
CA HIS A 411 5.40 14.11 -7.51
C HIS A 411 5.49 13.41 -8.87
N TRP A 412 6.19 14.03 -9.82
CA TRP A 412 6.22 13.57 -11.22
C TRP A 412 6.78 12.14 -11.38
N ASP A 413 7.62 11.71 -10.44
CA ASP A 413 8.26 10.40 -10.40
C ASP A 413 7.62 9.43 -9.38
N THR A 414 6.38 9.69 -8.95
CA THR A 414 5.71 8.90 -7.88
C THR A 414 5.70 7.38 -8.14
N PHE A 415 5.71 6.96 -9.41
CA PHE A 415 5.78 5.54 -9.81
C PHE A 415 7.17 5.09 -10.31
N ALA A 416 8.25 5.88 -10.11
CA ALA A 416 9.58 5.53 -10.60
C ALA A 416 10.13 4.20 -10.05
N GLY A 417 9.65 3.79 -8.87
CA GLY A 417 9.97 2.50 -8.25
C GLY A 417 9.02 1.35 -8.61
N ALA A 418 8.04 1.56 -9.50
CA ALA A 418 7.08 0.53 -9.88
C ALA A 418 7.75 -0.64 -10.61
N GLN A 419 7.31 -1.85 -10.28
CA GLN A 419 7.79 -3.08 -10.89
C GLN A 419 7.13 -3.29 -12.24
N TYR A 420 7.93 -3.53 -13.28
CA TYR A 420 7.43 -3.91 -14.59
C TYR A 420 6.99 -5.38 -14.60
N LEU A 421 5.73 -5.64 -14.96
CA LEU A 421 5.16 -6.99 -15.05
C LEU A 421 5.24 -7.56 -16.47
N GLY A 422 5.13 -6.71 -17.49
CA GLY A 422 5.12 -7.11 -18.89
C GLY A 422 4.20 -6.22 -19.71
N ARG A 423 3.75 -6.74 -20.85
CA ARG A 423 2.92 -6.02 -21.82
C ARG A 423 1.58 -6.73 -22.01
N GLU A 424 0.53 -5.93 -22.06
CA GLU A 424 -0.86 -6.40 -22.15
C GLU A 424 -1.61 -5.64 -23.23
N LYS A 425 -2.57 -6.30 -23.84
CA LYS A 425 -3.60 -5.66 -24.63
C LYS A 425 -4.82 -5.48 -23.74
N ILE A 426 -5.03 -4.27 -23.25
CA ILE A 426 -6.03 -3.93 -22.23
C ILE A 426 -7.00 -2.87 -22.76
N GLY A 427 -8.24 -2.90 -22.29
CA GLY A 427 -9.20 -1.84 -22.57
C GLY A 427 -8.85 -0.58 -21.76
N ALA A 428 -8.55 0.51 -22.46
CA ALA A 428 -8.54 1.85 -21.90
C ALA A 428 -9.95 2.45 -22.03
N GLU A 429 -10.66 2.47 -20.91
CA GLU A 429 -12.04 2.93 -20.78
C GLU A 429 -12.19 4.43 -21.18
N TRP A 430 -13.39 4.85 -21.56
CA TRP A 430 -13.74 6.25 -21.91
C TRP A 430 -13.01 6.93 -23.09
N ILE A 431 -11.87 6.45 -23.60
CA ILE A 431 -11.11 7.14 -24.67
C ILE A 431 -11.89 7.25 -26.00
N GLN A 432 -12.64 6.21 -26.40
CA GLN A 432 -13.36 6.22 -27.70
C GLN A 432 -14.84 6.60 -27.59
N ASN A 433 -15.50 6.36 -26.45
CA ASN A 433 -16.95 6.45 -26.34
C ASN A 433 -17.47 6.99 -25.00
N HIS A 434 -16.61 7.58 -24.16
CA HIS A 434 -17.03 8.19 -22.88
C HIS A 434 -17.92 7.29 -21.97
N GLY A 435 -17.75 5.96 -22.04
CA GLY A 435 -18.53 4.96 -21.29
C GLY A 435 -19.94 4.80 -21.88
N VAL A 436 -20.34 3.63 -22.39
CA VAL A 436 -20.70 2.42 -21.61
C VAL A 436 -20.42 1.14 -22.44
N GLY A 437 -20.19 0.00 -21.77
CA GLY A 437 -20.17 -1.34 -22.40
C GLY A 437 -18.81 -1.78 -22.97
N LYS A 438 -18.82 -2.63 -24.02
CA LYS A 438 -17.62 -3.17 -24.73
C LYS A 438 -16.83 -2.10 -25.52
N SER A 439 -16.88 -0.84 -25.10
CA SER A 439 -16.51 0.36 -25.88
C SER A 439 -15.15 0.97 -25.49
N ALA A 440 -14.40 0.30 -24.61
CA ALA A 440 -13.01 0.65 -24.28
C ALA A 440 -12.10 0.53 -25.51
N LYS A 441 -11.15 1.47 -25.66
CA LYS A 441 -10.13 1.41 -26.71
C LYS A 441 -9.14 0.31 -26.30
N MET A 442 -9.11 -0.80 -27.04
CA MET A 442 -8.09 -1.83 -26.82
C MET A 442 -6.72 -1.27 -27.19
N MET A 443 -5.79 -1.27 -26.25
CA MET A 443 -4.44 -0.73 -26.40
C MET A 443 -3.41 -1.73 -25.92
N GLU A 444 -2.29 -1.83 -26.61
CA GLU A 444 -1.12 -2.56 -26.14
C GLU A 444 -0.30 -1.63 -25.23
N LEU A 445 -0.26 -1.92 -23.92
CA LEU A 445 0.34 -1.07 -22.90
C LEU A 445 1.34 -1.85 -22.03
N ASP A 446 2.37 -1.15 -21.56
CA ASP A 446 3.31 -1.65 -20.56
C ASP A 446 2.68 -1.57 -19.17
N HIS A 447 2.60 -2.71 -18.46
CA HIS A 447 1.97 -2.83 -17.16
C HIS A 447 3.02 -2.79 -16.02
N PHE A 448 2.82 -1.86 -15.09
CA PHE A 448 3.60 -1.70 -13.87
C PHE A 448 2.72 -1.84 -12.63
N ILE A 449 3.33 -2.28 -11.54
CA ILE A 449 2.68 -2.37 -10.23
C ILE A 449 3.54 -1.76 -9.13
N LEU A 450 2.91 -1.01 -8.22
CA LEU A 450 3.52 -0.46 -7.02
C LEU A 450 2.54 -0.59 -5.85
N TRP A 451 2.77 -1.54 -4.95
CA TRP A 451 1.81 -1.93 -3.90
C TRP A 451 0.45 -2.29 -4.50
N ALA A 452 -0.63 -1.61 -4.12
CA ALA A 452 -1.97 -1.78 -4.69
C ALA A 452 -2.24 -0.91 -5.94
N HIS A 453 -1.27 -0.11 -6.39
CA HIS A 453 -1.39 0.67 -7.63
C HIS A 453 -0.96 -0.14 -8.83
N HIS A 454 -1.83 -0.25 -9.81
CA HIS A 454 -1.53 -0.74 -11.15
C HIS A 454 -1.51 0.42 -12.13
N VAL A 455 -0.54 0.42 -13.04
CA VAL A 455 -0.23 1.58 -13.88
C VAL A 455 0.13 1.10 -15.27
N TRP A 456 -0.48 1.67 -16.30
CA TRP A 456 -0.24 1.31 -17.70
C TRP A 456 0.23 2.51 -18.51
N THR A 457 1.31 2.31 -19.25
CA THR A 457 1.90 3.31 -20.14
C THR A 457 1.87 2.83 -21.58
N ASP A 458 1.74 3.77 -22.50
CA ASP A 458 1.82 3.46 -23.92
C ASP A 458 3.30 3.41 -24.36
N PRO A 459 3.79 2.27 -24.87
CA PRO A 459 5.17 2.13 -25.34
C PRO A 459 5.52 3.10 -26.48
N GLN A 460 4.52 3.57 -27.26
CA GLN A 460 4.73 4.48 -28.40
C GLN A 460 4.81 5.94 -27.95
N SER A 461 3.76 6.47 -27.33
CA SER A 461 3.74 7.87 -26.87
C SER A 461 4.56 8.11 -25.60
N ARG A 462 4.95 7.03 -24.91
CA ARG A 462 5.66 7.04 -23.62
C ARG A 462 4.84 7.66 -22.49
N ARG A 463 3.52 7.80 -22.66
CA ARG A 463 2.62 8.45 -21.70
C ARG A 463 1.96 7.45 -20.78
N LEU A 464 1.62 7.93 -19.59
CA LEU A 464 0.65 7.26 -18.75
C LEU A 464 -0.72 7.27 -19.44
N VAL A 465 -1.38 6.13 -19.45
CA VAL A 465 -2.72 5.96 -20.06
C VAL A 465 -3.75 5.61 -19.01
N ARG A 466 -3.37 4.77 -18.03
CA ARG A 466 -4.31 4.23 -17.07
C ARG A 466 -3.63 4.00 -15.72
N ALA A 467 -4.31 4.31 -14.63
CA ALA A 467 -3.90 3.94 -13.29
C ALA A 467 -5.10 3.42 -12.49
N TRP A 468 -4.92 2.33 -11.76
CA TRP A 468 -5.96 1.69 -10.97
C TRP A 468 -5.47 1.42 -9.57
N LYS A 469 -6.34 1.71 -8.60
CA LYS A 469 -6.22 1.19 -7.24
C LYS A 469 -7.62 0.92 -6.67
N PRO A 470 -7.91 -0.32 -6.23
CA PRO A 470 -9.28 -0.80 -5.95
C PRO A 470 -10.15 0.01 -4.98
N PHE A 471 -9.52 0.82 -4.14
CA PHE A 471 -10.15 1.59 -3.07
C PHE A 471 -9.74 3.07 -3.08
N ASN A 472 -9.14 3.53 -4.18
CA ASN A 472 -8.73 4.92 -4.37
C ASN A 472 -9.29 5.48 -5.68
N GLY A 473 -9.17 4.73 -6.78
CA GLY A 473 -9.86 5.08 -8.02
C GLY A 473 -9.28 4.48 -9.29
N LEU A 474 -9.94 4.80 -10.41
CA LEU A 474 -9.55 4.48 -11.78
C LEU A 474 -9.31 5.78 -12.55
N GLN A 475 -8.08 6.04 -12.94
CA GLN A 475 -7.70 7.24 -13.71
C GLN A 475 -7.35 6.85 -15.14
N LEU A 476 -7.89 7.58 -16.12
CA LEU A 476 -7.53 7.42 -17.51
C LEU A 476 -7.13 8.72 -18.18
N TYR A 477 -6.15 8.59 -19.05
CA TYR A 477 -5.53 9.66 -19.81
C TYR A 477 -5.56 9.25 -21.28
N ASP A 478 -6.29 10.00 -22.11
CA ASP A 478 -6.22 9.82 -23.56
C ASP A 478 -4.82 10.25 -24.04
N PRO A 479 -4.01 9.35 -24.64
CA PRO A 479 -2.68 9.70 -25.15
C PRO A 479 -2.69 10.88 -26.14
N GLU A 480 -3.81 11.11 -26.84
CA GLU A 480 -3.95 12.16 -27.84
C GLU A 480 -4.36 13.52 -27.25
N ALA A 481 -4.71 13.57 -25.96
CA ALA A 481 -5.16 14.77 -25.24
C ALA A 481 -4.05 15.45 -24.43
N TRP A 482 -2.83 14.90 -24.41
CA TRP A 482 -1.69 15.47 -23.69
C TRP A 482 -1.14 16.73 -24.36
N LEU A 483 -0.86 17.74 -23.54
CA LEU A 483 -0.07 18.92 -23.87
C LEU A 483 1.05 19.05 -22.83
N ASP A 484 2.31 19.15 -23.25
CA ASP A 484 3.49 19.20 -22.38
C ASP A 484 3.73 20.56 -21.70
N LYS A 485 2.66 21.31 -21.47
CA LYS A 485 2.71 22.64 -20.86
C LYS A 485 1.39 22.98 -20.20
N VAL A 486 1.44 23.93 -19.27
CA VAL A 486 0.28 24.69 -18.81
C VAL A 486 0.36 26.05 -19.49
N GLU A 487 -0.61 26.36 -20.37
CA GLU A 487 -0.55 27.58 -21.19
C GLU A 487 -0.83 28.84 -20.38
N ASP A 488 -1.79 28.76 -19.47
CA ASP A 488 -2.19 29.85 -18.59
C ASP A 488 -1.84 29.49 -17.14
N PRO A 489 -0.79 30.08 -16.55
CA PRO A 489 -0.40 29.79 -15.18
C PRO A 489 -1.43 30.25 -14.12
N SER A 490 -2.36 31.16 -14.47
CA SER A 490 -3.38 31.67 -13.56
C SER A 490 -4.46 30.64 -13.22
N VAL A 491 -4.49 29.50 -13.93
CA VAL A 491 -5.39 28.38 -13.59
C VAL A 491 -5.17 27.84 -12.17
N PHE A 492 -4.00 28.13 -11.58
CA PHE A 492 -3.62 27.78 -10.21
C PHE A 492 -3.75 28.93 -9.20
N ASP A 493 -4.35 30.06 -9.59
CA ASP A 493 -4.59 31.18 -8.67
C ASP A 493 -5.44 30.70 -7.49
N SER A 494 -4.92 30.93 -6.29
CA SER A 494 -5.50 30.44 -5.04
C SER A 494 -5.39 31.50 -3.93
N PRO A 495 -6.35 31.54 -2.98
CA PRO A 495 -7.60 30.76 -2.96
C PRO A 495 -8.59 31.19 -4.05
N PRO A 496 -9.42 30.27 -4.58
CA PRO A 496 -10.44 30.63 -5.56
C PRO A 496 -11.45 31.64 -5.00
N GLU A 497 -11.93 32.54 -5.85
CA GLU A 497 -12.86 33.61 -5.43
C GLU A 497 -14.09 33.08 -4.69
N MET A 498 -14.75 32.03 -5.18
CA MET A 498 -15.94 31.47 -4.55
C MET A 498 -15.71 30.85 -3.16
N CYS A 499 -14.46 30.66 -2.77
CA CYS A 499 -14.07 30.19 -1.44
C CYS A 499 -13.86 31.35 -0.44
N LYS A 500 -13.70 32.58 -0.94
CA LYS A 500 -13.60 33.80 -0.13
C LYS A 500 -14.97 34.27 0.34
N LYS A 501 -14.99 35.09 1.39
CA LYS A 501 -16.23 35.69 1.91
C LYS A 501 -16.78 36.72 0.93
N GLY A 502 -18.10 36.88 0.95
CA GLY A 502 -18.81 37.85 0.09
C GLY A 502 -19.46 37.22 -1.14
N HIS A 503 -19.18 35.94 -1.40
CA HIS A 503 -19.84 35.16 -2.45
C HIS A 503 -21.03 34.39 -1.88
N ARG A 504 -22.08 34.19 -2.69
CA ARG A 504 -23.30 33.42 -2.33
C ARG A 504 -23.02 31.92 -2.42
N SER A 505 -22.05 31.43 -1.66
CA SER A 505 -21.61 30.04 -1.65
C SER A 505 -21.82 29.39 -0.28
N VAL A 506 -22.03 28.08 -0.31
CA VAL A 506 -21.82 27.23 0.86
C VAL A 506 -20.32 27.03 1.03
N ARG A 507 -19.77 27.41 2.18
CA ARG A 507 -18.32 27.31 2.44
C ARG A 507 -18.09 26.32 3.56
N ILE A 508 -17.33 25.26 3.31
CA ILE A 508 -17.03 24.23 4.29
C ILE A 508 -15.54 24.28 4.61
N ASN A 509 -15.23 24.45 5.89
CA ASN A 509 -13.86 24.57 6.40
C ASN A 509 -13.04 25.68 5.74
N CYS A 510 -13.65 26.76 5.28
CA CYS A 510 -12.98 27.91 4.67
C CYS A 510 -13.05 29.13 5.59
N ASP A 511 -11.93 29.83 5.79
CA ASP A 511 -11.93 31.13 6.47
C ASP A 511 -12.38 32.30 5.56
N ASP A 512 -12.25 33.55 6.02
CA ASP A 512 -12.79 34.69 5.26
C ASP A 512 -12.00 34.95 3.96
N ASP A 513 -10.72 34.58 3.95
CA ASP A 513 -9.82 34.72 2.81
C ASP A 513 -9.80 33.47 1.92
N GLY A 514 -10.59 32.45 2.29
CA GLY A 514 -10.76 31.21 1.55
C GLY A 514 -9.68 30.15 1.84
N HIS A 515 -8.92 30.27 2.93
CA HIS A 515 -7.97 29.25 3.36
C HIS A 515 -8.64 28.18 4.22
N TYR A 516 -8.01 27.01 4.34
CA TYR A 516 -8.52 25.93 5.18
C TYR A 516 -8.54 26.33 6.67
N HIS A 517 -9.71 26.18 7.28
CA HIS A 517 -9.93 26.34 8.71
C HIS A 517 -10.93 25.29 9.23
N PRO A 518 -10.51 24.33 10.07
CA PRO A 518 -11.28 23.12 10.40
C PRO A 518 -12.58 23.36 11.18
N LYS A 519 -12.82 24.58 11.66
CA LYS A 519 -13.99 24.94 12.48
C LYS A 519 -14.86 26.01 11.84
N LYS A 520 -14.58 26.39 10.58
CA LYS A 520 -15.27 27.53 9.95
C LYS A 520 -16.01 27.06 8.72
N SER A 521 -17.33 27.00 8.86
CA SER A 521 -18.24 26.68 7.77
C SER A 521 -19.41 27.64 7.79
N GLU A 522 -19.91 28.00 6.62
CA GLU A 522 -20.98 28.98 6.40
C GLU A 522 -22.02 28.43 5.44
N ASN A 523 -23.28 28.81 5.67
CA ASN A 523 -24.42 28.47 4.82
C ASN A 523 -24.67 26.95 4.65
N THR A 524 -24.16 26.10 5.55
CA THR A 524 -24.31 24.63 5.46
C THR A 524 -25.76 24.16 5.54
N HIS A 525 -26.64 24.92 6.20
CA HIS A 525 -28.08 24.66 6.28
C HIS A 525 -28.77 24.60 4.89
N ILE A 526 -28.18 25.22 3.86
CA ILE A 526 -28.67 25.13 2.47
C ILE A 526 -28.57 23.69 1.96
N LEU A 527 -27.51 22.96 2.32
CA LEU A 527 -27.31 21.56 1.91
C LEU A 527 -28.34 20.64 2.56
N ASP A 528 -28.66 20.88 3.83
CA ASP A 528 -29.69 20.11 4.54
C ASP A 528 -31.08 20.33 3.91
N ALA A 529 -31.39 21.57 3.52
CA ALA A 529 -32.62 21.91 2.83
C ALA A 529 -32.69 21.28 1.42
N LEU A 530 -31.59 21.33 0.66
CA LEU A 530 -31.45 20.65 -0.63
C LEU A 530 -31.71 19.15 -0.48
N LEU A 531 -31.08 18.53 0.51
CA LEU A 531 -31.23 17.11 0.81
C LEU A 531 -32.68 16.75 1.14
N LYS A 532 -33.32 17.49 2.05
CA LYS A 532 -34.70 17.22 2.46
C LYS A 532 -35.66 17.28 1.26
N ARG A 533 -35.44 18.22 0.35
CA ARG A 533 -36.25 18.33 -0.88
C ARG A 533 -35.97 17.23 -1.87
N ALA A 534 -34.70 16.85 -2.06
CA ALA A 534 -34.33 15.71 -2.89
C ALA A 534 -35.07 14.43 -2.45
N LEU A 535 -35.10 14.18 -1.13
CA LEU A 535 -35.77 13.02 -0.54
C LEU A 535 -37.30 13.07 -0.66
N SER A 536 -37.90 14.26 -0.61
CA SER A 536 -39.36 14.41 -0.57
C SER A 536 -39.99 14.48 -1.97
N ASN A 537 -39.31 15.14 -2.92
CA ASN A 537 -39.91 15.60 -4.17
C ASN A 537 -39.13 15.13 -5.43
N GLY A 538 -38.02 14.40 -5.27
CA GLY A 538 -37.22 13.95 -6.40
C GLY A 538 -36.61 15.10 -7.23
N PRO A 539 -36.30 14.87 -8.53
CA PRO A 539 -35.66 15.84 -9.44
C PRO A 539 -36.37 17.19 -9.57
N GLU A 540 -37.70 17.19 -9.61
CA GLU A 540 -38.50 18.40 -9.78
C GLU A 540 -38.37 19.33 -8.56
N GLY A 541 -38.36 18.77 -7.35
CA GLY A 541 -38.23 19.57 -6.13
C GLY A 541 -36.86 20.22 -5.92
N ILE A 542 -35.79 19.68 -6.51
CA ILE A 542 -34.48 20.36 -6.52
C ILE A 542 -34.49 21.54 -7.49
N SER A 543 -35.05 21.36 -8.68
CA SER A 543 -35.13 22.43 -9.69
C SER A 543 -35.95 23.62 -9.15
N GLU A 544 -37.05 23.32 -8.46
CA GLU A 544 -37.86 24.32 -7.77
C GLU A 544 -37.10 25.00 -6.62
N PHE A 545 -36.34 24.25 -5.83
CA PHE A 545 -35.55 24.79 -4.72
C PHE A 545 -34.43 25.72 -5.18
N ALA A 546 -33.67 25.30 -6.19
CA ALA A 546 -32.61 26.11 -6.79
C ALA A 546 -33.19 27.42 -7.36
N SER A 547 -34.34 27.33 -8.03
CA SER A 547 -35.06 28.50 -8.56
C SER A 547 -35.55 29.42 -7.43
N GLN A 548 -36.09 28.87 -6.34
CA GLN A 548 -36.54 29.64 -5.18
C GLN A 548 -35.37 30.32 -4.42
N LEU A 549 -34.22 29.66 -4.31
CA LEU A 549 -33.00 30.27 -3.77
C LEU A 549 -32.53 31.43 -4.64
N TRP A 550 -32.59 31.27 -5.97
CA TRP A 550 -32.27 32.32 -6.92
C TRP A 550 -33.24 33.51 -6.78
N GLU A 551 -34.55 33.26 -6.75
CA GLU A 551 -35.58 34.30 -6.63
C GLU A 551 -35.55 35.03 -5.28
N ALA A 552 -35.39 34.30 -4.17
CA ALA A 552 -35.31 34.87 -2.83
C ALA A 552 -34.09 35.80 -2.65
N THR A 553 -33.11 35.74 -3.55
CA THR A 553 -31.89 36.54 -3.50
C THR A 553 -31.81 37.62 -4.59
N VAL A 554 -32.82 37.78 -5.45
CA VAL A 554 -32.98 38.96 -6.33
C VAL A 554 -33.68 40.12 -5.60
N VAL A 555 -34.24 39.88 -4.41
CA VAL A 555 -35.01 40.86 -3.61
C VAL A 555 -34.19 41.48 -2.46
N VAL A 556 -32.87 41.31 -2.43
CA VAL A 556 -31.97 41.93 -1.43
C VAL A 556 -30.82 42.67 -2.09
#